data_AF-A0A3M6VW16-F1
#
_entry.id   AF-A0A3M6VW16-F1
#
_cell.length_a   1.000
_cell.length_b   1.000
_cell.length_c   1.000
_cell.angle_alpha   90.00
_cell.angle_beta   90.00
_cell.angle_gamma   90.00
#
_symmetry.space_group_name_H-M   'P 1'
#
loop_
_entity.id
_entity.type
_entity.pdbx_description
1 polymer ?
#
loop_
_entity_poly.entity_id
_entity_poly.type
_entity_poly.pdbx_seq_one_letter_code
_entity_poly.pdbx_strand_id
1 'polypeptide(L)'
;MGCGQSSESKEGKQRNEEIENQLKRDKMNLRNEIKMLLLGAGESGKSTILKQMKLIHEGGYSRDERESFREIIFSNTCQSMRVILEAMESLEIPLEDQRAEYHVQTIFMQPAQIEGDVLPPEVGQAIKTLWQDAGVQAAFQRSREYQLNDSAKYYFDTIDTIASPTYIPSDQDVLRSRVKTTGITETTFIIGDLTYRMFDVGGQRSERKKWIHCFENVTTILFLVAISEYDQLLFEDETVNRMQEALTLFDSICNSRWFTKT
;
A
#
# COMPACT_ATOMS: atom_id res chain seq x y z
N MET A 1 34.69 22.44 54.46
CA MET A 1 34.41 21.35 53.51
C MET A 1 33.53 21.92 52.40
N GLY A 2 34.09 22.22 51.23
CA GLY A 2 33.40 22.98 50.17
C GLY A 2 33.85 22.60 48.75
N CYS A 3 34.23 21.34 48.52
CA CYS A 3 34.71 20.85 47.24
C CYS A 3 33.66 20.08 46.40
N GLY A 4 32.42 19.91 46.88
CA GLY A 4 31.38 19.15 46.17
C GLY A 4 30.53 19.97 45.18
N GLN A 5 30.29 21.26 45.45
CA GLN A 5 29.43 22.11 44.62
C GLN A 5 30.10 22.59 43.32
N SER A 6 31.43 22.65 43.26
CA SER A 6 32.18 23.16 42.11
C SER A 6 32.37 22.11 41.00
N SER A 7 32.36 20.82 41.33
CA SER A 7 32.36 19.72 40.37
C SER A 7 30.98 19.52 39.73
N GLU A 8 29.90 19.52 40.53
CA GLU A 8 28.52 19.46 40.00
C GLU A 8 28.20 20.65 39.07
N SER A 9 28.72 21.84 39.38
CA SER A 9 28.58 23.02 38.52
C SER A 9 29.35 22.90 37.19
N LYS A 10 30.49 22.22 37.18
CA LYS A 10 31.28 21.98 35.96
C LYS A 10 30.66 20.89 35.08
N GLU A 11 30.22 19.79 35.67
CA GLU A 11 29.50 18.73 34.98
C GLU A 11 28.18 19.24 34.41
N GLY A 12 27.45 20.08 35.16
CA GLY A 12 26.23 20.74 34.68
C GLY A 12 26.48 21.66 33.49
N LYS A 13 27.60 22.41 33.48
CA LYS A 13 27.99 23.25 32.34
C LYS A 13 28.37 22.43 31.12
N GLN A 14 29.17 21.37 31.28
CA GLN A 14 29.53 20.48 30.18
C GLN A 14 28.29 19.82 29.57
N ARG A 15 27.38 19.31 30.41
CA ARG A 15 26.13 18.71 29.95
C ARG A 15 25.24 19.72 29.22
N ASN A 16 25.22 20.98 29.68
CA ASN A 16 24.48 22.05 29.01
C ASN A 16 25.11 22.41 27.65
N GLU A 17 26.43 22.47 27.56
CA GLU A 17 27.15 22.69 26.29
C GLU A 17 26.92 21.53 25.30
N GLU A 18 26.90 20.28 25.77
CA GLU A 18 26.55 19.11 24.97
C GLU A 18 25.11 19.21 24.42
N ILE A 19 24.14 19.58 25.26
CA ILE A 19 22.75 19.79 24.86
C ILE A 19 22.65 20.92 23.82
N GLU A 20 23.32 22.05 24.03
CA GLU A 20 23.32 23.15 23.05
C GLU A 20 23.93 22.75 21.70
N ASN A 21 25.02 21.97 21.73
CA ASN A 21 25.64 21.46 20.52
C ASN A 21 24.74 20.46 19.78
N GLN A 22 24.04 19.59 20.53
CA GLN A 22 23.01 18.70 19.99
C GLN A 22 21.89 19.52 19.32
N LEU A 23 21.33 20.52 20.02
CA LEU A 23 20.26 21.37 19.50
C LEU A 23 20.68 22.14 18.23
N LYS A 24 21.93 22.61 18.14
CA LYS A 24 22.45 23.25 16.93
C LYS A 24 22.53 22.28 15.75
N ARG A 25 22.97 21.04 15.98
CA ARG A 25 23.00 19.99 14.96
C ARG A 25 21.59 19.62 14.53
N ASP A 26 20.68 19.40 15.47
CA ASP A 26 19.28 19.08 15.19
C ASP A 26 18.60 20.19 14.39
N LYS A 27 18.86 21.45 14.72
CA LYS A 27 18.35 22.61 13.96
C LYS A 27 18.89 22.66 12.53
N MET A 28 20.14 22.27 12.32
CA MET A 28 20.73 22.20 10.98
C MET A 28 20.14 21.04 10.17
N ASN A 29 19.96 19.88 10.81
CA ASN A 29 19.31 18.71 10.20
C ASN A 29 17.85 19.01 9.82
N LEU A 30 17.10 19.66 10.72
CA LEU A 30 15.72 20.12 10.48
C LEU A 30 15.62 21.10 9.30
N ARG A 31 16.67 21.89 9.03
CA ARG A 31 16.68 22.82 7.89
C ARG A 31 16.78 22.10 6.54
N ASN A 32 17.39 20.93 6.54
CA ASN A 32 17.55 20.10 5.35
C ASN A 32 16.50 18.99 5.27
N GLU A 33 15.55 18.97 6.21
CA GLU A 33 14.46 18.01 6.27
C GLU A 33 13.27 18.51 5.43
N ILE A 34 12.82 17.67 4.49
CA ILE A 34 11.63 17.90 3.68
C ILE A 34 10.55 16.93 4.13
N LYS A 35 9.51 17.46 4.78
CA LYS A 35 8.36 16.66 5.21
C LYS A 35 7.33 16.58 4.10
N MET A 36 7.13 15.39 3.54
CA MET A 36 6.18 15.13 2.46
C MET A 36 5.00 14.31 2.97
N LEU A 37 3.79 14.73 2.62
CA LEU A 37 2.57 14.03 3.00
C LEU A 37 1.87 13.47 1.75
N LEU A 38 1.68 12.15 1.69
CA LEU A 38 0.92 11.49 0.64
C LEU A 38 -0.56 11.45 0.99
N LEU A 39 -1.40 12.12 0.21
CA LEU A 39 -2.85 12.11 0.37
C LEU A 39 -3.54 11.57 -0.88
N GLY A 40 -4.79 11.14 -0.72
CA GLY A 40 -5.60 10.59 -1.81
C GLY A 40 -6.54 9.51 -1.31
N ALA A 41 -7.56 9.19 -2.10
CA ALA A 41 -8.55 8.15 -1.78
C ALA A 41 -7.90 6.76 -1.58
N GLY A 42 -8.66 5.78 -1.10
CA GLY A 42 -8.21 4.38 -1.10
C GLY A 42 -7.74 3.96 -2.49
N GLU A 43 -6.75 3.06 -2.58
CA GLU A 43 -6.25 2.52 -3.87
C GLU A 43 -5.63 3.50 -4.88
N SER A 44 -5.55 4.80 -4.56
CA SER A 44 -4.90 5.83 -5.41
C SER A 44 -3.39 5.65 -5.71
N GLY A 45 -2.72 4.63 -5.16
CA GLY A 45 -1.30 4.34 -5.44
C GLY A 45 -0.28 4.94 -4.45
N LYS A 46 -0.70 5.47 -3.29
CA LYS A 46 0.20 6.09 -2.29
C LYS A 46 1.32 5.16 -1.84
N SER A 47 0.96 3.98 -1.35
CA SER A 47 1.93 2.99 -0.89
C SER A 47 2.79 2.46 -2.04
N THR A 48 2.30 2.48 -3.29
CA THR A 48 3.10 2.13 -4.46
C THR A 48 4.20 3.16 -4.72
N ILE A 49 3.93 4.47 -4.55
CA ILE A 49 4.98 5.49 -4.64
C ILE A 49 6.05 5.26 -3.56
N LEU A 50 5.67 4.93 -2.34
CA LEU A 50 6.64 4.64 -1.29
C LEU A 50 7.50 3.42 -1.58
N LYS A 51 6.88 2.35 -2.10
CA LYS A 51 7.61 1.17 -2.55
C LYS A 51 8.60 1.52 -3.67
N GLN A 52 8.22 2.39 -4.60
CA GLN A 52 9.14 2.90 -5.63
C GLN A 52 10.29 3.72 -5.06
N MET A 53 10.03 4.60 -4.09
CA MET A 53 11.09 5.39 -3.45
C MET A 53 12.14 4.49 -2.79
N LYS A 54 11.70 3.42 -2.11
CA LYS A 54 12.60 2.41 -1.56
C LYS A 54 13.45 1.72 -2.63
N LEU A 55 12.85 1.35 -3.77
CA LEU A 55 13.59 0.76 -4.89
C LEU A 55 14.67 1.69 -5.45
N ILE A 56 14.36 2.97 -5.60
CA ILE A 56 15.25 3.95 -6.24
C ILE A 56 16.33 4.44 -5.28
N HIS A 57 16.00 4.65 -4.00
CA HIS A 57 16.85 5.38 -3.05
C HIS A 57 17.41 4.54 -1.90
N GLU A 58 16.88 3.34 -1.63
CA GLU A 58 17.33 2.48 -0.51
C GLU A 58 17.93 1.14 -0.98
N GLY A 59 18.30 1.02 -2.25
CA GLY A 59 18.97 -0.18 -2.77
C GLY A 59 18.05 -1.39 -2.98
N GLY A 60 16.73 -1.18 -2.95
CA GLY A 60 15.74 -2.21 -3.26
C GLY A 60 15.23 -3.01 -2.07
N TYR A 61 14.64 -4.17 -2.35
CA TYR A 61 14.17 -5.11 -1.33
C TYR A 61 15.16 -6.24 -1.15
N SER A 62 15.59 -6.46 0.09
CA SER A 62 16.35 -7.65 0.47
C SER A 62 15.53 -8.92 0.27
N ARG A 63 16.20 -10.07 0.29
CA ARG A 63 15.54 -11.37 0.16
C ARG A 63 14.51 -11.59 1.27
N ASP A 64 14.85 -11.29 2.51
CA ASP A 64 13.97 -11.49 3.67
C ASP A 64 12.73 -10.59 3.57
N GLU A 65 12.90 -9.35 3.10
CA GLU A 65 11.77 -8.46 2.84
C GLU A 65 10.87 -9.00 1.72
N ARG A 66 11.45 -9.50 0.62
CA ARG A 66 10.68 -10.12 -0.46
C ARG A 66 9.91 -11.34 0.04
N GLU A 67 10.51 -12.18 0.87
CA GLU A 67 9.85 -13.34 1.47
C GLU A 67 8.63 -12.91 2.33
N SER A 68 8.71 -11.78 3.05
CA SER A 68 7.56 -11.23 3.80
C SER A 68 6.36 -10.83 2.94
N PHE A 69 6.56 -10.58 1.64
CA PHE A 69 5.47 -10.28 0.70
C PHE A 69 4.80 -11.53 0.11
N ARG A 70 5.38 -12.71 0.30
CA ARG A 70 4.93 -13.93 -0.37
C ARG A 70 3.48 -14.28 -0.03
N GLU A 71 3.14 -14.37 1.25
CA GLU A 71 1.79 -14.66 1.73
C GLU A 71 0.77 -13.60 1.30
N ILE A 72 1.19 -12.32 1.26
CA ILE A 72 0.37 -11.22 0.77
C ILE A 72 0.03 -11.44 -0.71
N ILE A 73 1.01 -11.81 -1.53
CA ILE A 73 0.81 -12.05 -2.97
C ILE A 73 -0.07 -13.28 -3.20
N PHE A 74 0.12 -14.37 -2.44
CA PHE A 74 -0.76 -15.54 -2.50
C PHE A 74 -2.21 -15.17 -2.16
N SER A 75 -2.40 -14.46 -1.06
CA SER A 75 -3.72 -14.00 -0.61
C SER A 75 -4.37 -13.07 -1.64
N ASN A 76 -3.60 -12.10 -2.18
CA ASN A 76 -4.09 -11.19 -3.22
C ASN A 76 -4.49 -11.95 -4.50
N THR A 77 -3.72 -12.96 -4.90
CA THR A 77 -3.99 -13.76 -6.09
C THR A 77 -5.27 -14.57 -5.91
N CYS A 78 -5.39 -15.34 -4.82
CA CYS A 78 -6.56 -16.17 -4.56
C CYS A 78 -7.83 -15.33 -4.34
N GLN A 79 -7.72 -14.25 -3.57
CA GLN A 79 -8.86 -13.35 -3.33
C GLN A 79 -9.34 -12.67 -4.62
N SER A 80 -8.42 -12.29 -5.52
CA SER A 80 -8.81 -11.72 -6.81
C SER A 80 -9.60 -12.72 -7.66
N MET A 81 -9.21 -14.01 -7.65
CA MET A 81 -9.95 -15.04 -8.38
C MET A 81 -11.33 -15.27 -7.75
N ARG A 82 -11.41 -15.34 -6.41
CA ARG A 82 -12.68 -15.45 -5.69
C ARG A 82 -13.66 -14.34 -6.06
N VAL A 83 -13.20 -13.09 -6.07
CA VAL A 83 -14.05 -11.93 -6.43
C VAL A 83 -14.61 -12.06 -7.85
N ILE A 84 -13.82 -12.56 -8.81
CA ILE A 84 -14.32 -12.77 -10.18
C ILE A 84 -15.38 -13.88 -10.20
N LEU A 85 -15.18 -14.98 -9.46
CA LEU A 85 -16.15 -16.08 -9.38
C LEU A 85 -17.46 -15.66 -8.70
N GLU A 86 -17.41 -14.86 -7.64
CA GLU A 86 -18.60 -14.25 -7.02
C GLU A 86 -19.30 -13.29 -8.00
N ALA A 87 -18.54 -12.52 -8.76
CA ALA A 87 -19.09 -11.66 -9.80
C ALA A 87 -19.76 -12.46 -10.92
N MET A 88 -19.21 -13.61 -11.32
CA MET A 88 -19.85 -14.49 -12.31
C MET A 88 -21.24 -14.94 -11.88
N GLU A 89 -21.42 -15.30 -10.59
CA GLU A 89 -22.73 -15.66 -10.05
C GLU A 89 -23.73 -14.50 -10.13
N SER A 90 -23.32 -13.30 -9.68
CA SER A 90 -24.18 -12.11 -9.71
C SER A 90 -24.48 -11.57 -11.11
N LEU A 91 -23.56 -11.78 -12.07
CA LEU A 91 -23.72 -11.38 -13.46
C LEU A 91 -24.37 -12.46 -14.34
N GLU A 92 -24.73 -13.60 -13.74
CA GLU A 92 -25.30 -14.77 -14.41
C GLU A 92 -24.43 -15.29 -15.58
N ILE A 93 -23.10 -15.26 -15.41
CA ILE A 93 -22.12 -15.74 -16.39
C ILE A 93 -21.72 -17.18 -16.03
N PRO A 94 -22.13 -18.20 -16.81
CA PRO A 94 -21.72 -19.57 -16.55
C PRO A 94 -20.24 -19.79 -16.92
N LEU A 95 -19.62 -20.78 -16.28
CA LEU A 95 -18.36 -21.35 -16.77
C LEU A 95 -18.56 -21.94 -18.18
N GLU A 96 -17.53 -21.84 -19.00
CA GLU A 96 -17.52 -22.49 -20.31
C GLU A 96 -17.37 -24.01 -20.17
N ASP A 97 -16.44 -24.46 -19.31
CA ASP A 97 -16.28 -25.88 -18.96
C ASP A 97 -16.86 -26.19 -17.57
N GLN A 98 -17.99 -26.90 -17.53
CA GLN A 98 -18.61 -27.34 -16.27
C GLN A 98 -17.70 -28.25 -15.43
N ARG A 99 -16.67 -28.87 -16.01
CA ARG A 99 -15.68 -29.65 -15.25
C ARG A 99 -14.80 -28.77 -14.37
N ALA A 100 -14.68 -27.47 -14.68
CA ALA A 100 -13.94 -26.50 -13.89
C ALA A 100 -14.65 -26.14 -12.56
N GLU A 101 -15.87 -26.62 -12.32
CA GLU A 101 -16.60 -26.40 -11.05
C GLU A 101 -15.81 -26.89 -9.83
N TYR A 102 -15.05 -27.99 -9.95
CA TYR A 102 -14.16 -28.45 -8.88
C TYR A 102 -13.08 -27.41 -8.52
N HIS A 103 -12.55 -26.68 -9.51
CA HIS A 103 -11.58 -25.61 -9.29
C HIS A 103 -12.22 -24.41 -8.60
N VAL A 104 -13.47 -24.07 -8.92
CA VAL A 104 -14.24 -23.04 -8.20
C VAL A 104 -14.30 -23.37 -6.72
N GLN A 105 -14.70 -24.60 -6.37
CA GLN A 105 -14.73 -25.05 -4.97
C GLN A 105 -13.35 -24.99 -4.30
N THR A 106 -12.27 -25.32 -5.03
CA THR A 106 -10.89 -25.21 -4.52
C THR A 106 -10.56 -23.78 -4.08
N ILE A 107 -10.98 -22.77 -4.85
CA ILE A 107 -10.77 -21.35 -4.52
C ILE A 107 -11.62 -20.92 -3.33
N PHE A 108 -12.89 -21.32 -3.27
CA PHE A 108 -13.80 -20.95 -2.17
C PHE A 108 -13.43 -21.61 -0.82
N MET A 109 -12.79 -22.77 -0.85
CA MET A 109 -12.31 -23.44 0.37
C MET A 109 -11.08 -22.76 1.01
N GLN A 110 -10.39 -21.86 0.29
CA GLN A 110 -9.22 -21.20 0.86
C GLN A 110 -9.60 -20.18 1.95
N PRO A 111 -8.73 -19.96 2.95
CA PRO A 111 -8.88 -18.84 3.87
C PRO A 111 -8.69 -17.49 3.15
N ALA A 112 -9.15 -16.40 3.77
CA ALA A 112 -8.94 -15.05 3.24
C ALA A 112 -7.45 -14.64 3.26
N GLN A 113 -6.67 -15.20 4.19
CA GLN A 113 -5.21 -15.08 4.22
C GLN A 113 -4.59 -16.46 4.05
N ILE A 114 -3.80 -16.61 2.99
CA ILE A 114 -3.03 -17.82 2.72
C ILE A 114 -1.70 -17.67 3.44
N GLU A 115 -1.50 -18.51 4.45
CA GLU A 115 -0.27 -18.62 5.21
C GLU A 115 0.58 -19.78 4.67
N GLY A 116 1.89 -19.60 4.67
CA GLY A 116 2.85 -20.64 4.31
C GLY A 116 3.83 -20.28 3.20
N ASP A 117 4.87 -21.11 3.10
CA ASP A 117 6.01 -20.87 2.21
C ASP A 117 5.71 -21.07 0.73
N VAL A 118 4.66 -21.82 0.39
CA VAL A 118 4.31 -22.21 -0.98
C VAL A 118 2.81 -22.12 -1.17
N LEU A 119 2.36 -21.61 -2.31
CA LEU A 119 0.95 -21.66 -2.70
C LEU A 119 0.55 -23.13 -2.90
N PRO A 120 -0.55 -23.62 -2.29
CA PRO A 120 -0.98 -25.00 -2.50
C PRO A 120 -1.07 -25.32 -4.01
N PRO A 121 -0.42 -26.39 -4.51
CA PRO A 121 -0.34 -26.67 -5.94
C PRO A 121 -1.71 -26.75 -6.64
N GLU A 122 -2.71 -27.29 -5.94
CA GLU A 122 -4.10 -27.36 -6.40
C GLU A 122 -4.73 -25.98 -6.59
N VAL A 123 -4.36 -24.98 -5.78
CA VAL A 123 -4.84 -23.59 -5.90
C VAL A 123 -4.19 -22.93 -7.11
N GLY A 124 -2.88 -23.08 -7.28
CA GLY A 124 -2.17 -22.57 -8.47
C GLY A 124 -2.74 -23.15 -9.77
N GLN A 125 -2.98 -24.47 -9.80
CA GLN A 125 -3.59 -25.14 -10.94
C GLN A 125 -5.05 -24.71 -11.16
N ALA A 126 -5.83 -24.54 -10.10
CA ALA A 126 -7.21 -24.06 -10.19
C ALA A 126 -7.27 -22.66 -10.81
N ILE A 127 -6.44 -21.71 -10.32
CA ILE A 127 -6.36 -20.36 -10.87
C ILE A 127 -5.95 -20.39 -12.35
N LYS A 128 -4.96 -21.22 -12.70
CA LYS A 128 -4.50 -21.36 -14.08
C LYS A 128 -5.60 -21.86 -15.02
N THR A 129 -6.33 -22.91 -14.63
CA THR A 129 -7.43 -23.46 -15.43
C THR A 129 -8.57 -22.45 -15.54
N LEU A 130 -9.00 -21.86 -14.43
CA LEU A 130 -10.09 -20.88 -14.40
C LEU A 130 -9.75 -19.63 -15.21
N TRP A 131 -8.50 -19.15 -15.17
CA TRP A 131 -8.10 -17.98 -15.95
C TRP A 131 -8.19 -18.19 -17.46
N GLN A 132 -8.17 -19.44 -17.94
CA GLN A 132 -8.34 -19.76 -19.36
C GLN A 132 -9.80 -19.92 -19.78
N ASP A 133 -10.75 -20.00 -18.83
CA ASP A 133 -12.18 -20.16 -19.09
C ASP A 133 -12.79 -18.87 -19.68
N ALA A 134 -13.58 -19.01 -20.75
CA ALA A 134 -14.18 -17.85 -21.42
C ALA A 134 -15.20 -17.10 -20.53
N GLY A 135 -15.88 -17.79 -19.61
CA GLY A 135 -16.79 -17.17 -18.64
C GLY A 135 -16.04 -16.30 -17.63
N VAL A 136 -14.92 -16.81 -17.11
CA VAL A 136 -14.02 -16.04 -16.22
C VAL A 136 -13.45 -14.81 -16.94
N GLN A 137 -13.03 -14.96 -18.20
CA GLN A 137 -12.55 -13.84 -19.03
C GLN A 137 -13.67 -12.81 -19.29
N ALA A 138 -14.90 -13.25 -19.56
CA ALA A 138 -16.04 -12.37 -19.77
C ALA A 138 -16.39 -11.56 -18.50
N ALA A 139 -16.35 -12.20 -17.32
CA ALA A 139 -16.54 -11.52 -16.05
C ALA A 139 -15.40 -10.53 -15.77
N PHE A 140 -14.14 -10.87 -16.05
CA PHE A 140 -13.00 -9.97 -15.88
C PHE A 140 -13.09 -8.72 -16.76
N GLN A 141 -13.59 -8.83 -18.00
CA GLN A 141 -13.83 -7.66 -18.88
C GLN A 141 -14.87 -6.69 -18.31
N ARG A 142 -15.74 -7.17 -17.42
CA ARG A 142 -16.74 -6.39 -16.68
C ARG A 142 -16.27 -6.00 -15.27
N SER A 143 -14.97 -6.09 -14.98
CA SER A 143 -14.41 -5.86 -13.64
C SER A 143 -14.69 -4.49 -13.04
N ARG A 144 -15.05 -3.49 -13.84
CA ARG A 144 -15.53 -2.18 -13.34
C ARG A 144 -16.86 -2.23 -12.60
N GLU A 145 -17.66 -3.29 -12.79
CA GLU A 145 -18.98 -3.46 -12.18
C GLU A 145 -18.90 -3.99 -10.75
N TYR A 146 -17.70 -4.40 -10.30
CA TYR A 146 -17.45 -4.95 -8.96
C TYR A 146 -16.05 -4.57 -8.46
N GLN A 147 -15.71 -4.98 -7.23
CA GLN A 147 -14.51 -4.49 -6.53
C GLN A 147 -13.31 -5.42 -6.73
N LEU A 148 -12.69 -5.38 -7.91
CA LEU A 148 -11.51 -6.19 -8.24
C LEU A 148 -10.18 -5.45 -7.97
N ASN A 149 -9.15 -6.18 -7.57
CA ASN A 149 -7.79 -5.65 -7.48
C ASN A 149 -7.20 -5.40 -8.87
N ASP A 150 -6.68 -4.19 -9.13
CA ASP A 150 -6.01 -3.82 -10.39
C ASP A 150 -4.87 -4.76 -10.81
N SER A 151 -4.23 -5.42 -9.84
CA SER A 151 -3.14 -6.37 -10.10
C SER A 151 -3.60 -7.79 -10.41
N ALA A 152 -4.91 -8.08 -10.40
CA ALA A 152 -5.47 -9.41 -10.62
C ALA A 152 -4.94 -10.07 -11.90
N LYS A 153 -5.03 -9.37 -13.04
CA LYS A 153 -4.55 -9.87 -14.34
C LYS A 153 -3.07 -10.26 -14.28
N TYR A 154 -2.24 -9.41 -13.69
CA TYR A 154 -0.81 -9.67 -13.57
C TYR A 154 -0.55 -10.98 -12.83
N TYR A 155 -1.20 -11.19 -11.68
CA TYR A 155 -1.00 -12.41 -10.90
C TYR A 155 -1.44 -13.66 -11.65
N PHE A 156 -2.58 -13.61 -12.36
CA PHE A 156 -3.07 -14.76 -13.11
C PHE A 156 -2.19 -15.07 -14.32
N ASP A 157 -1.72 -14.06 -15.05
CA ASP A 157 -0.81 -14.24 -16.16
C ASP A 157 0.55 -14.84 -15.72
N THR A 158 0.96 -14.60 -14.48
CA THR A 158 2.21 -15.12 -13.89
C THR A 158 2.01 -16.26 -12.90
N ILE A 159 0.83 -16.91 -12.90
CA ILE A 159 0.48 -17.90 -11.87
C ILE A 159 1.47 -19.07 -11.80
N ASP A 160 2.03 -19.51 -12.92
CA ASP A 160 3.05 -20.57 -12.95
C ASP A 160 4.32 -20.19 -12.18
N THR A 161 4.68 -18.90 -12.16
CA THR A 161 5.82 -18.40 -11.39
C THR A 161 5.47 -18.29 -9.92
N ILE A 162 4.30 -17.75 -9.59
CA ILE A 162 3.81 -17.58 -8.21
C ILE A 162 3.62 -18.93 -7.52
N ALA A 163 3.10 -19.94 -8.24
CA ALA A 163 2.87 -21.28 -7.72
C ALA A 163 4.14 -22.15 -7.66
N SER A 164 5.29 -21.63 -8.08
CA SER A 164 6.55 -22.36 -7.99
C SER A 164 6.97 -22.58 -6.53
N PRO A 165 7.40 -23.80 -6.13
CA PRO A 165 7.92 -24.04 -4.78
C PRO A 165 9.17 -23.22 -4.42
N THR A 166 9.88 -22.69 -5.42
CA THR A 166 11.07 -21.84 -5.25
C THR A 166 10.76 -20.37 -5.48
N TYR A 167 9.48 -19.97 -5.49
CA TYR A 167 9.06 -18.61 -5.76
C TYR A 167 9.61 -17.62 -4.72
N ILE A 168 10.29 -16.58 -5.19
CA ILE A 168 10.67 -15.41 -4.40
C ILE A 168 10.09 -14.19 -5.12
N PRO A 169 9.28 -13.35 -4.44
CA PRO A 169 8.72 -12.16 -5.05
C PRO A 169 9.78 -11.27 -5.71
N SER A 170 9.49 -10.87 -6.95
CA SER A 170 10.24 -9.84 -7.66
C SER A 170 9.85 -8.44 -7.17
N ASP A 171 10.62 -7.42 -7.55
CA ASP A 171 10.26 -6.03 -7.26
C ASP A 171 8.90 -5.67 -7.86
N GLN A 172 8.55 -6.27 -9.02
CA GLN A 172 7.27 -6.05 -9.67
C GLN A 172 6.10 -6.67 -8.89
N ASP A 173 6.32 -7.82 -8.26
CA ASP A 173 5.34 -8.46 -7.38
C ASP A 173 5.15 -7.63 -6.10
N VAL A 174 6.25 -7.14 -5.52
CA VAL A 174 6.21 -6.28 -4.33
C VAL A 174 5.47 -4.99 -4.61
N LEU A 175 5.71 -4.34 -5.75
CA LEU A 175 5.02 -3.11 -6.15
C LEU A 175 3.51 -3.31 -6.34
N ARG A 176 3.11 -4.47 -6.85
CA ARG A 176 1.71 -4.83 -7.13
C ARG A 176 0.97 -5.39 -5.92
N SER A 177 1.70 -5.83 -4.90
CA SER A 177 1.09 -6.34 -3.67
C SER A 177 0.23 -5.26 -3.01
N ARG A 178 -1.00 -5.63 -2.67
CA ARG A 178 -2.00 -4.78 -2.03
C ARG A 178 -2.11 -5.19 -0.57
N VAL A 179 -1.70 -4.25 0.28
CA VAL A 179 -1.94 -4.29 1.72
C VAL A 179 -2.78 -3.06 2.04
N LYS A 180 -3.89 -3.25 2.75
CA LYS A 180 -4.69 -2.13 3.21
C LYS A 180 -3.89 -1.34 4.25
N THR A 181 -3.45 -0.15 3.88
CA THR A 181 -2.73 0.76 4.80
C THR A 181 -3.66 1.21 5.91
N THR A 182 -3.26 0.97 7.16
CA THR A 182 -3.95 1.43 8.35
C THR A 182 -3.01 2.30 9.17
N GLY A 183 -3.54 3.39 9.75
CA GLY A 183 -2.74 4.33 10.49
C GLY A 183 -1.86 5.21 9.60
N ILE A 184 -0.68 5.54 10.13
CA ILE A 184 0.30 6.43 9.53
C ILE A 184 1.63 5.69 9.50
N THR A 185 2.26 5.64 8.34
CA THR A 185 3.59 5.05 8.18
C THR A 185 4.55 6.14 7.72
N GLU A 186 5.72 6.20 8.34
CA GLU A 186 6.78 7.14 7.98
C GLU A 186 7.92 6.39 7.30
N THR A 187 8.44 6.94 6.21
CA THR A 187 9.62 6.44 5.52
C THR A 187 10.57 7.59 5.27
N THR A 188 11.86 7.38 5.53
CA THR A 188 12.88 8.42 5.41
C THR A 188 13.94 8.01 4.41
N PHE A 189 14.19 8.86 3.41
CA PHE A 189 15.24 8.64 2.43
C PHE A 189 16.09 9.89 2.25
N ILE A 190 17.35 9.71 1.84
CA ILE A 190 18.33 10.79 1.67
C ILE A 190 18.59 10.97 0.18
N ILE A 191 18.44 12.18 -0.34
CA ILE A 191 18.77 12.52 -1.73
C ILE A 191 19.68 13.76 -1.71
N GLY A 192 20.95 13.55 -2.05
CA GLY A 192 21.98 14.58 -1.89
C GLY A 192 22.13 14.96 -0.42
N ASP A 193 22.02 16.26 -0.11
CA ASP A 193 22.13 16.80 1.25
C ASP A 193 20.78 16.94 1.97
N LEU A 194 19.69 16.54 1.32
CA LEU A 194 18.32 16.66 1.84
C LEU A 194 17.82 15.31 2.38
N THR A 195 17.16 15.38 3.53
CA THR A 195 16.48 14.25 4.17
C THR A 195 14.98 14.38 3.92
N TYR A 196 14.41 13.44 3.19
CA TYR A 196 12.99 13.41 2.88
C TYR A 196 12.27 12.48 3.85
N ARG A 197 11.28 13.00 4.56
CA ARG A 197 10.40 12.22 5.43
C ARG A 197 9.02 12.16 4.83
N MET A 198 8.67 11.01 4.28
CA MET A 198 7.41 10.78 3.59
C MET A 198 6.43 10.04 4.49
N PHE A 199 5.24 10.60 4.63
CA PHE A 199 4.16 10.05 5.46
C PHE A 199 3.09 9.42 4.56
N ASP A 200 2.92 8.10 4.64
CA ASP A 200 1.75 7.39 4.10
C ASP A 200 0.62 7.43 5.10
N VAL A 201 -0.60 7.65 4.61
CA VAL A 201 -1.80 7.54 5.43
C VAL A 201 -2.85 6.72 4.72
N GLY A 202 -3.63 5.95 5.48
CA GLY A 202 -4.76 5.21 4.93
C GLY A 202 -5.73 6.12 4.17
N GLY A 203 -6.06 5.76 2.92
CA GLY A 203 -6.90 6.56 2.02
C GLY A 203 -8.41 6.42 2.22
N GLN A 204 -8.83 5.33 2.87
CA GLN A 204 -10.24 5.01 3.13
C GLN A 204 -10.86 5.99 4.12
N ARG A 205 -12.17 6.26 4.02
CA ARG A 205 -12.89 7.25 4.86
C ARG A 205 -12.67 6.98 6.35
N SER A 206 -12.65 5.71 6.77
CA SER A 206 -12.38 5.32 8.16
C SER A 206 -11.02 5.77 8.70
N GLU A 207 -10.02 5.90 7.81
CA GLU A 207 -8.64 6.24 8.18
C GLU A 207 -8.37 7.76 8.17
N ARG A 208 -9.20 8.55 7.46
CA ARG A 208 -8.95 9.99 7.25
C ARG A 208 -8.95 10.84 8.52
N LYS A 209 -9.66 10.39 9.56
CA LYS A 209 -9.63 11.06 10.87
C LYS A 209 -8.23 11.10 11.49
N LYS A 210 -7.33 10.19 11.09
CA LYS A 210 -5.95 10.10 11.60
C LYS A 210 -5.01 11.09 10.91
N TRP A 211 -5.37 11.62 9.73
CA TRP A 211 -4.49 12.46 8.92
C TRP A 211 -4.04 13.74 9.63
N ILE A 212 -4.89 14.30 10.51
CA ILE A 212 -4.56 15.51 11.27
C ILE A 212 -3.27 15.38 12.10
N HIS A 213 -2.89 14.15 12.49
CA HIS A 213 -1.68 13.90 13.28
C HIS A 213 -0.38 14.08 12.51
N CYS A 214 -0.43 14.15 11.17
CA CYS A 214 0.76 14.38 10.34
C CYS A 214 0.78 15.75 9.63
N PHE A 215 -0.23 16.60 9.83
CA PHE A 215 -0.38 17.89 9.12
C PHE A 215 0.55 19.00 9.61
N GLU A 216 1.13 18.90 10.81
CA GLU A 216 2.04 19.93 11.32
C GLU A 216 3.35 19.98 10.54
N ASN A 217 3.77 21.18 10.15
CA ASN A 217 5.06 21.46 9.49
C ASN A 217 5.31 20.62 8.22
N VAL A 218 4.26 20.29 7.47
CA VAL A 218 4.41 19.64 6.15
C VAL A 218 4.98 20.65 5.16
N THR A 219 6.05 20.26 4.47
CA THR A 219 6.70 21.07 3.42
C THR A 219 5.94 20.97 2.10
N THR A 220 5.43 19.78 1.76
CA THR A 220 4.71 19.54 0.50
C THR A 220 3.69 18.43 0.65
N ILE A 221 2.54 18.59 0.01
CA ILE A 221 1.51 17.56 -0.11
C ILE A 221 1.58 16.97 -1.52
N LEU A 222 1.67 15.65 -1.59
CA LEU A 222 1.49 14.89 -2.82
C LEU A 222 0.10 14.27 -2.81
N PHE A 223 -0.81 14.81 -3.61
CA PHE A 223 -2.17 14.28 -3.74
C PHE A 223 -2.25 13.34 -4.95
N LEU A 224 -2.66 12.10 -4.71
CA LEU A 224 -2.75 11.06 -5.74
C LEU A 224 -4.20 10.79 -6.11
N VAL A 225 -4.43 10.59 -7.41
CA VAL A 225 -5.73 10.25 -8.00
C VAL A 225 -5.55 9.10 -8.97
N ALA A 226 -6.35 8.05 -8.83
CA ALA A 226 -6.42 6.98 -9.81
C ALA A 226 -7.39 7.37 -10.92
N ILE A 227 -6.84 7.77 -12.07
CA ILE A 227 -7.64 8.22 -13.22
C ILE A 227 -8.47 7.09 -13.86
N SER A 228 -8.05 5.84 -13.67
CA SER A 228 -8.74 4.64 -14.15
C SER A 228 -10.04 4.35 -13.43
N GLU A 229 -10.29 4.97 -12.27
CA GLU A 229 -11.45 4.70 -11.43
C GLU A 229 -12.67 5.59 -11.77
N TYR A 230 -12.67 6.27 -12.92
CA TYR A 230 -13.74 7.19 -13.33
C TYR A 230 -15.10 6.50 -13.51
N ASP A 231 -15.12 5.19 -13.81
CA ASP A 231 -16.33 4.39 -13.98
C ASP A 231 -16.55 3.36 -12.86
N GLN A 232 -15.88 3.55 -11.71
CA GLN A 232 -15.98 2.66 -10.55
C GLN A 232 -16.68 3.32 -9.37
N LEU A 233 -17.27 2.48 -8.52
CA LEU A 233 -17.91 2.86 -7.26
C LEU A 233 -16.97 2.62 -6.08
N LEU A 234 -17.14 3.38 -4.99
CA LEU A 234 -16.36 3.19 -3.77
C LEU A 234 -16.69 1.86 -3.10
N PHE A 235 -15.66 1.20 -2.58
CA PHE A 235 -15.83 0.03 -1.73
C PHE A 235 -16.63 0.33 -0.44
N GLU A 236 -16.49 1.54 0.11
CA GLU A 236 -17.14 1.95 1.35
C GLU A 236 -18.59 2.43 1.15
N ASP A 237 -18.98 2.71 -0.10
CA ASP A 237 -20.27 3.30 -0.47
C ASP A 237 -20.53 3.11 -1.97
N GLU A 238 -21.28 2.06 -2.31
CA GLU A 238 -21.59 1.68 -3.70
C GLU A 238 -22.50 2.69 -4.43
N THR A 239 -22.88 3.80 -3.80
CA THR A 239 -23.62 4.88 -4.47
C THR A 239 -22.71 6.02 -4.94
N VAL A 240 -21.44 6.01 -4.54
CA VAL A 240 -20.50 7.11 -4.79
C VAL A 240 -19.43 6.67 -5.77
N ASN A 241 -19.27 7.43 -6.85
CA ASN A 241 -18.20 7.25 -7.82
C ASN A 241 -16.82 7.58 -7.22
N ARG A 242 -15.80 6.75 -7.50
CA ARG A 242 -14.45 6.90 -6.95
C ARG A 242 -13.77 8.21 -7.38
N MET A 243 -13.91 8.61 -8.64
CA MET A 243 -13.33 9.87 -9.13
C MET A 243 -14.02 11.10 -8.51
N GLN A 244 -15.34 11.06 -8.34
CA GLN A 244 -16.08 12.12 -7.65
C GLN A 244 -15.65 12.24 -6.17
N GLU A 245 -15.42 11.11 -5.50
CA GLU A 245 -14.85 11.11 -4.15
C GLU A 245 -13.45 11.73 -4.12
N ALA A 246 -12.59 11.39 -5.08
CA ALA A 246 -11.24 11.96 -5.16
C ALA A 246 -11.26 13.48 -5.36
N LEU A 247 -12.16 13.99 -6.21
CA LEU A 247 -12.34 15.43 -6.42
C LEU A 247 -12.88 16.13 -5.16
N THR A 248 -13.89 15.55 -4.51
CA THR A 248 -14.46 16.07 -3.26
C THR A 248 -13.41 16.12 -2.16
N LEU A 249 -12.61 15.06 -2.06
CA LEU A 249 -11.50 14.98 -1.13
C LEU A 249 -10.43 16.03 -1.44
N PHE A 250 -10.04 16.19 -2.71
CA PHE A 250 -9.06 17.19 -3.13
C PHE A 250 -9.50 18.60 -2.75
N ASP A 251 -10.75 18.96 -3.06
CA ASP A 251 -11.34 20.26 -2.70
C ASP A 251 -11.31 20.49 -1.18
N SER A 252 -11.64 19.47 -0.37
CA SER A 252 -11.58 19.56 1.09
C SER A 252 -10.15 19.80 1.62
N ILE A 253 -9.13 19.25 0.95
CA ILE A 253 -7.72 19.44 1.32
C ILE A 253 -7.25 20.83 0.90
N CYS A 254 -7.55 21.28 -0.31
CA CYS A 254 -7.18 22.62 -0.78
C CYS A 254 -7.79 23.73 0.08
N ASN A 255 -9.01 23.53 0.58
CA ASN A 255 -9.71 24.50 1.43
C ASN A 255 -9.50 24.25 2.94
N SER A 256 -8.59 23.35 3.31
CA SER A 256 -8.31 23.03 4.72
C SER A 256 -7.54 24.15 5.40
N ARG A 257 -8.01 24.56 6.59
CA ARG A 257 -7.32 25.54 7.44
C ARG A 257 -5.88 25.15 7.79
N TRP A 258 -5.58 23.85 7.79
CA TRP A 258 -4.26 23.33 8.13
C TRP A 258 -3.20 23.62 7.05
N PHE A 259 -3.63 23.89 5.82
CA PHE A 259 -2.73 24.07 4.67
C PHE A 259 -2.78 25.47 4.07
N THR A 260 -3.36 26.44 4.78
CA THR A 260 -3.46 27.84 4.33
C THR A 260 -2.10 28.50 4.01
N LYS A 261 -0.99 27.94 4.52
CA LYS A 261 0.38 28.46 4.35
C LYS A 261 1.32 27.43 3.69
N THR A 262 0.79 26.31 3.21
CA THR A 262 1.54 25.23 2.57
C THR A 262 1.39 25.35 1.06
#